data_AF-A0A7Y2XKT3-F1
#
_entry.id   AF-A0A7Y2XKT3-F1
#
_cell.length_a   1.000
_cell.length_b   1.000
_cell.length_c   1.000
_cell.angle_alpha   90.00
_cell.angle_beta   90.00
_cell.angle_gamma   90.00
#
_symmetry.space_group_name_H-M   'P 1'
#
loop_
_entity.id
_entity.type
_entity.pdbx_description
1 polymer ?
#
loop_
_entity_poly.entity_id
_entity_poly.type
_entity_poly.pdbx_seq_one_letter_code
_entity_poly.pdbx_strand_id
1 'polypeptide(L)'
;MNRKNLTAAVLAGLAGVAGIAGTAQAVNINPDGTGQVLLYPYYTTNDGNQTLISVVNTTDQAKAVKVRFLEGFNSREVLDFNLYMSREDVWVAALADSSAFGAAAGVPHLFTNDSSCTVPYLYEMASTAPGLQAFLNFAYAGDNNDGGPESIARAAEGYVEMIEMGTLVDDGEYDFATAVTHGSDRMPADCAALTTAWTEVVNDLEGSGIWVQESQDDVGLPDQAETGTSRNSGGLFGGAAIVNADNGTMFSYDAKAIQGFNKGDTGLHFRPGTIYPSLESGDELTAYVFFGVPQNQAVPVTYSDYSVDAVSAVFMHDFIMNEYVVAPSLNAGTEWVINFPTKNFYVDPDRMTLAGIEWPTTGDCSDDPPEDAAPCDNFARQPFTELFGAVDGDDQALCEVVSIQTWDREEQTFEPTDPDSPVIPPVVSPSVPPEFGCDDFGNCPTFFQLCNEVNVLRFGDESVFGTPVIEGDSLLVEVSDEFTSGWGRINLTENTRIDQMRTDSEGLVGMPVTGFAAYEFENGFLDGGSVKANYGGLFGHKASVRSSSVAVWPPMSR
;
A
#
# COMPACT_ATOMS: atom_id res chain seq x y z
N MET A 1 -13.67 -2.71 27.57
CA MET A 1 -13.71 -3.74 26.50
C MET A 1 -13.21 -3.06 25.25
N ASN A 2 -12.03 -3.44 24.73
CA ASN A 2 -11.33 -2.71 23.68
C ASN A 2 -12.04 -2.88 22.32
N ARG A 3 -12.10 -1.82 21.49
CA ARG A 3 -12.72 -1.84 20.15
C ARG A 3 -12.21 -2.99 19.27
N LYS A 4 -10.93 -3.37 19.37
CA LYS A 4 -10.35 -4.55 18.70
C LYS A 4 -11.13 -5.85 18.98
N ASN A 5 -11.54 -6.04 20.23
CA ASN A 5 -12.30 -7.23 20.64
C ASN A 5 -13.78 -7.15 20.22
N LEU A 6 -14.32 -5.96 19.94
CA LEU A 6 -15.69 -5.79 19.43
C LEU A 6 -15.75 -6.09 17.93
N THR A 7 -14.77 -5.65 17.13
CA THR A 7 -14.70 -6.01 15.70
C THR A 7 -14.52 -7.51 15.50
N ALA A 8 -13.59 -8.13 16.26
CA ALA A 8 -13.42 -9.58 16.27
C ALA A 8 -14.66 -10.33 16.81
N ALA A 9 -15.34 -9.81 17.85
CA ALA A 9 -16.56 -10.43 18.37
C ALA A 9 -17.81 -10.20 17.51
N VAL A 10 -17.86 -9.16 16.67
CA VAL A 10 -18.92 -8.97 15.67
C VAL A 10 -18.68 -9.88 14.47
N LEU A 11 -17.43 -10.00 13.99
CA LEU A 11 -17.07 -10.97 12.94
C LEU A 11 -17.28 -12.42 13.41
N ALA A 12 -16.89 -12.75 14.65
CA ALA A 12 -17.18 -14.06 15.26
C ALA A 12 -18.66 -14.23 15.66
N GLY A 13 -19.36 -13.14 15.99
CA GLY A 13 -20.78 -13.12 16.36
C GLY A 13 -21.73 -13.31 15.17
N LEU A 14 -21.29 -12.95 13.96
CA LEU A 14 -21.98 -13.24 12.70
C LEU A 14 -22.03 -14.75 12.39
N ALA A 15 -21.16 -15.57 13.01
CA ALA A 15 -21.27 -17.02 12.97
C ALA A 15 -22.29 -17.59 14.01
N GLY A 16 -22.74 -16.77 14.97
CA GLY A 16 -23.45 -17.24 16.17
C GLY A 16 -24.95 -16.91 16.25
N VAL A 17 -25.48 -16.03 15.39
CA VAL A 17 -26.92 -15.66 15.42
C VAL A 17 -27.60 -16.11 14.13
N ALA A 18 -28.17 -17.31 14.18
CA ALA A 18 -29.21 -17.85 13.29
C ALA A 18 -29.20 -17.38 11.81
N GLY A 19 -28.47 -18.09 10.94
CA GLY A 19 -28.85 -18.20 9.51
C GLY A 19 -27.87 -17.67 8.46
N ILE A 20 -26.69 -17.15 8.81
CA ILE A 20 -25.66 -16.83 7.81
C ILE A 20 -24.72 -18.03 7.64
N ALA A 21 -25.12 -18.99 6.79
CA ALA A 21 -24.16 -19.88 6.16
C ALA A 21 -23.47 -19.06 5.05
N GLY A 22 -22.27 -18.52 5.31
CA GLY A 22 -21.51 -17.80 4.27
C GLY A 22 -20.33 -16.92 4.68
N THR A 23 -19.96 -16.78 5.96
CA THR A 23 -18.91 -15.81 6.38
C THR A 23 -17.47 -16.20 6.03
N ALA A 24 -17.24 -17.19 5.18
CA ALA A 24 -15.90 -17.77 4.99
C ALA A 24 -15.11 -17.22 3.80
N GLN A 25 -15.64 -16.32 2.94
CA GLN A 25 -15.06 -16.15 1.60
C GLN A 25 -14.91 -14.72 1.05
N ALA A 26 -15.42 -13.65 1.69
CA ALA A 26 -15.33 -12.28 1.16
C ALA A 26 -14.06 -11.51 1.60
N VAL A 27 -13.62 -10.56 0.78
CA VAL A 27 -12.48 -9.68 1.04
C VAL A 27 -12.71 -8.89 2.34
N ASN A 28 -11.79 -8.97 3.29
CA ASN A 28 -11.86 -8.20 4.54
C ASN A 28 -10.46 -7.96 5.13
N ILE A 29 -10.29 -6.84 5.86
CA ILE A 29 -9.11 -6.64 6.71
C ILE A 29 -9.30 -7.44 8.00
N ASN A 30 -8.43 -8.44 8.23
CA ASN A 30 -8.50 -9.25 9.43
C ASN A 30 -7.97 -8.44 10.64
N PRO A 31 -8.80 -8.14 11.66
CA PRO A 31 -8.35 -7.42 12.85
C PRO A 31 -7.34 -8.20 13.70
N ASP A 32 -7.25 -9.52 13.53
CA ASP A 32 -6.27 -10.38 14.20
C ASP A 32 -4.92 -10.43 13.44
N GLY A 33 -4.83 -9.78 12.28
CA GLY A 33 -3.56 -9.51 11.59
C GLY A 33 -3.04 -10.62 10.68
N THR A 34 -3.82 -11.68 10.42
CA THR A 34 -3.43 -12.74 9.47
C THR A 34 -4.23 -12.69 8.16
N GLY A 35 -3.60 -12.97 7.02
CA GLY A 35 -4.18 -12.77 5.69
C GLY A 35 -3.59 -13.67 4.61
N GLN A 36 -4.15 -13.55 3.41
CA GLN A 36 -3.56 -14.01 2.14
C GLN A 36 -2.74 -12.89 1.49
N VAL A 37 -3.09 -11.62 1.72
CA VAL A 37 -2.33 -10.45 1.25
C VAL A 37 -1.91 -9.60 2.44
N LEU A 38 -0.67 -9.11 2.43
CA LEU A 38 -0.11 -8.18 3.40
C LEU A 38 0.32 -6.90 2.70
N LEU A 39 -0.20 -5.76 3.16
CA LEU A 39 0.21 -4.44 2.71
C LEU A 39 0.96 -3.70 3.82
N TYR A 40 2.24 -3.40 3.58
CA TYR A 40 3.06 -2.58 4.46
C TYR A 40 3.02 -1.16 3.92
N PRO A 41 2.34 -0.22 4.59
CA PRO A 41 1.97 1.04 3.98
C PRO A 41 3.15 1.96 3.63
N TYR A 42 4.35 1.71 4.18
CA TYR A 42 5.47 2.64 3.99
C TYR A 42 6.85 2.03 4.26
N TYR A 43 7.77 2.10 3.30
CA TYR A 43 9.20 1.94 3.57
C TYR A 43 9.93 3.21 3.16
N THR A 44 11.09 3.44 3.77
CA THR A 44 12.04 4.46 3.34
C THR A 44 13.48 4.03 3.60
N THR A 45 14.38 4.45 2.72
CA THR A 45 15.84 4.38 2.90
C THR A 45 16.48 5.77 2.95
N ASN A 46 15.67 6.83 3.00
CA ASN A 46 16.12 8.21 2.96
C ASN A 46 16.72 8.65 4.31
N ASP A 47 17.66 9.59 4.24
CA ASP A 47 18.27 10.24 5.42
C ASP A 47 18.82 9.27 6.49
N GLY A 48 19.40 8.15 6.04
CA GLY A 48 19.98 7.13 6.92
C GLY A 48 18.96 6.18 7.55
N ASN A 49 17.67 6.34 7.23
CA ASN A 49 16.65 5.36 7.61
C ASN A 49 16.91 4.01 6.94
N GLN A 50 16.59 2.95 7.69
CA GLN A 50 16.58 1.57 7.20
C GLN A 50 15.23 0.97 7.54
N THR A 51 14.59 0.29 6.59
CA THR A 51 13.32 -0.39 6.84
C THR A 51 13.56 -1.88 7.01
N LEU A 52 13.35 -2.40 8.22
CA LEU A 52 13.35 -3.82 8.51
C LEU A 52 11.96 -4.39 8.24
N ILE A 53 11.86 -5.52 7.54
CA ILE A 53 10.60 -6.17 7.20
C ILE A 53 10.63 -7.63 7.62
N SER A 54 9.46 -8.15 7.98
CA SER A 54 9.28 -9.56 8.32
C SER A 54 7.91 -10.06 7.87
N VAL A 55 7.87 -11.29 7.38
CA VAL A 55 6.63 -12.05 7.13
C VAL A 55 6.72 -13.39 7.83
N VAL A 56 5.61 -13.84 8.38
CA VAL A 56 5.49 -15.08 9.15
C VAL A 56 4.40 -15.94 8.54
N ASN A 57 4.75 -17.18 8.22
CA ASN A 57 3.78 -18.22 7.93
C ASN A 57 3.35 -18.88 9.25
N THR A 58 2.10 -18.71 9.67
CA THR A 58 1.61 -19.31 10.92
C THR A 58 1.04 -20.71 10.78
N THR A 59 1.01 -21.23 9.56
CA THR A 59 0.35 -22.51 9.25
C THR A 59 1.33 -23.68 9.32
N ASP A 60 0.79 -24.89 9.39
CA ASP A 60 1.56 -26.13 9.32
C ASP A 60 1.91 -26.54 7.87
N GLN A 61 1.58 -25.70 6.88
CA GLN A 61 1.82 -25.92 5.46
C GLN A 61 2.89 -24.98 4.91
N ALA A 62 3.62 -25.40 3.88
CA ALA A 62 4.53 -24.53 3.14
C ALA A 62 3.76 -23.56 2.22
N LYS A 63 4.33 -22.39 1.95
CA LYS A 63 3.67 -21.33 1.18
C LYS A 63 4.56 -20.75 0.09
N ALA A 64 3.97 -20.46 -1.06
CA ALA A 64 4.53 -19.58 -2.06
C ALA A 64 3.97 -18.16 -1.85
N VAL A 65 4.83 -17.15 -1.91
CA VAL A 65 4.49 -15.75 -1.65
C VAL A 65 5.20 -14.87 -2.69
N LYS A 66 4.45 -14.02 -3.38
CA LYS A 66 4.99 -12.93 -4.20
C LYS A 66 5.40 -11.81 -3.28
N VAL A 67 6.64 -11.34 -3.36
CA VAL A 67 7.13 -10.16 -2.62
C VAL A 67 7.41 -9.05 -3.61
N ARG A 68 6.82 -7.86 -3.39
CA ARG A 68 6.94 -6.70 -4.27
C ARG A 68 7.26 -5.43 -3.48
N PHE A 69 8.24 -4.69 -3.97
CA PHE A 69 8.59 -3.35 -3.50
C PHE A 69 8.14 -2.35 -4.56
N LEU A 70 7.29 -1.41 -4.15
CA LEU A 70 6.60 -0.49 -5.03
C LEU A 70 6.97 0.93 -4.61
N GLU A 71 7.43 1.74 -5.56
CA GLU A 71 7.76 3.14 -5.29
C GLU A 71 6.49 3.98 -5.03
N GLY A 72 6.65 5.14 -4.37
CA GLY A 72 5.54 5.92 -3.83
C GLY A 72 4.75 6.82 -4.81
N PHE A 73 5.24 7.11 -6.01
CA PHE A 73 4.57 8.01 -6.96
C PHE A 73 3.41 7.33 -7.69
N ASN A 74 3.63 6.16 -8.32
CA ASN A 74 2.66 5.50 -9.20
C ASN A 74 2.66 3.97 -9.04
N SER A 75 3.17 3.45 -7.91
CA SER A 75 3.27 2.01 -7.63
C SER A 75 4.06 1.21 -8.68
N ARG A 76 5.10 1.80 -9.25
CA ARG A 76 5.97 1.06 -10.17
C ARG A 76 6.85 0.09 -9.37
N GLU A 77 7.04 -1.10 -9.90
CA GLU A 77 7.79 -2.14 -9.20
C GLU A 77 9.29 -1.87 -9.32
N VAL A 78 9.98 -1.81 -8.18
CA VAL A 78 11.43 -1.54 -8.11
C VAL A 78 12.25 -2.77 -7.75
N LEU A 79 11.58 -3.78 -7.18
CA LEU A 79 12.09 -5.12 -6.98
C LEU A 79 10.92 -6.08 -6.72
N ASP A 80 10.98 -7.27 -7.32
CA ASP A 80 10.12 -8.39 -6.96
C ASP A 80 10.88 -9.71 -6.95
N PHE A 81 10.31 -10.70 -6.28
CA PHE A 81 10.71 -12.10 -6.37
C PHE A 81 9.63 -13.00 -5.76
N ASN A 82 9.75 -14.30 -6.03
CA ASN A 82 8.94 -15.30 -5.34
C ASN A 82 9.70 -15.82 -4.12
N LEU A 83 9.06 -15.75 -2.96
CA LEU A 83 9.49 -16.31 -1.69
C LEU A 83 8.72 -17.60 -1.41
N TYR A 84 9.42 -18.62 -0.94
CA TYR A 84 8.83 -19.90 -0.56
C TYR A 84 9.21 -20.24 0.86
N MET A 85 8.20 -20.26 1.72
CA MET A 85 8.35 -20.39 3.16
C MET A 85 7.95 -21.80 3.58
N SER A 86 8.74 -22.39 4.47
CA SER A 86 8.33 -23.63 5.12
C SER A 86 7.17 -23.39 6.10
N ARG A 87 6.66 -24.46 6.70
CA ARG A 87 5.67 -24.33 7.77
C ARG A 87 6.25 -23.54 8.96
N GLU A 88 5.42 -22.72 9.61
CA GLU A 88 5.78 -21.98 10.83
C GLU A 88 7.02 -21.07 10.68
N ASP A 89 7.34 -20.71 9.44
CA ASP A 89 8.57 -20.03 9.05
C ASP A 89 8.47 -18.52 9.16
N VAL A 90 9.62 -17.85 9.27
CA VAL A 90 9.74 -16.40 9.32
C VAL A 90 10.81 -15.99 8.32
N TRP A 91 10.46 -15.11 7.39
CA TRP A 91 11.42 -14.49 6.49
C TRP A 91 11.62 -13.03 6.86
N VAL A 92 12.88 -12.58 6.86
CA VAL A 92 13.27 -11.20 7.20
C VAL A 92 14.17 -10.57 6.14
N ALA A 93 14.06 -9.25 6.01
CA ALA A 93 14.99 -8.46 5.21
C ALA A 93 15.14 -7.03 5.77
N ALA A 94 16.16 -6.33 5.30
CA ALA A 94 16.40 -4.92 5.54
C ALA A 94 16.48 -4.18 4.20
N LEU A 95 15.83 -3.02 4.12
CA LEU A 95 16.00 -2.05 3.05
C LEU A 95 16.88 -0.92 3.56
N ALA A 96 17.93 -0.58 2.82
CA ALA A 96 18.79 0.54 3.15
C ALA A 96 19.45 1.11 1.89
N ASP A 97 19.94 2.34 1.99
CA ASP A 97 20.79 2.92 0.95
C ASP A 97 22.09 2.09 0.81
N SER A 98 22.65 2.06 -0.40
CA SER A 98 23.90 1.37 -0.74
C SER A 98 25.08 1.77 0.16
N SER A 99 25.08 2.96 0.76
CA SER A 99 26.08 3.40 1.74
C SER A 99 26.08 2.57 3.03
N ALA A 100 24.94 2.02 3.44
CA ALA A 100 24.86 1.10 4.59
C ALA A 100 25.65 -0.20 4.36
N PHE A 101 25.92 -0.53 3.10
CA PHE A 101 26.67 -1.71 2.66
C PHE A 101 28.08 -1.36 2.16
N GLY A 102 28.56 -0.14 2.41
CA GLY A 102 29.91 0.29 2.05
C GLY A 102 30.12 0.63 0.57
N ALA A 103 29.04 0.83 -0.19
CA ALA A 103 29.08 1.32 -1.57
C ALA A 103 28.79 2.83 -1.66
N ALA A 104 28.86 3.42 -2.85
CA ALA A 104 28.48 4.82 -3.07
C ALA A 104 26.98 5.00 -2.83
N ALA A 105 26.59 6.04 -2.08
CA ALA A 105 25.20 6.32 -1.75
C ALA A 105 24.33 6.64 -2.98
N GLY A 106 23.02 6.43 -2.85
CA GLY A 106 21.99 6.84 -3.81
C GLY A 106 21.25 5.69 -4.50
N VAL A 107 21.51 4.43 -4.11
CA VAL A 107 20.79 3.27 -4.66
C VAL A 107 20.23 2.44 -3.51
N PRO A 108 18.90 2.36 -3.34
CA PRO A 108 18.27 1.48 -2.36
C PRO A 108 18.59 0.01 -2.66
N HIS A 109 18.84 -0.76 -1.61
CA HIS A 109 19.08 -2.20 -1.69
C HIS A 109 18.23 -2.93 -0.67
N LEU A 110 17.80 -4.13 -1.05
CA LEU A 110 17.37 -5.16 -0.13
C LEU A 110 18.58 -6.00 0.31
N PHE A 111 18.64 -6.28 1.61
CA PHE A 111 19.54 -7.26 2.19
C PHE A 111 18.74 -8.28 2.99
N THR A 112 18.93 -9.57 2.70
CA THR A 112 18.40 -10.67 3.50
C THR A 112 19.51 -11.65 3.84
N ASN A 113 19.59 -12.06 5.11
CA ASN A 113 20.41 -13.18 5.56
C ASN A 113 19.55 -14.38 5.94
N ASP A 114 18.30 -14.39 5.47
CA ASP A 114 17.34 -15.45 5.71
C ASP A 114 17.52 -16.56 4.68
N SER A 115 17.54 -17.81 5.12
CA SER A 115 17.80 -18.97 4.27
C SER A 115 16.60 -19.46 3.48
N SER A 116 15.39 -18.94 3.76
CA SER A 116 14.16 -19.33 3.07
C SER A 116 14.34 -19.23 1.55
N CYS A 117 13.78 -20.20 0.81
CA CYS A 117 13.98 -20.25 -0.63
C CYS A 117 13.35 -19.03 -1.30
N THR A 118 14.12 -18.39 -2.16
CA THR A 118 13.66 -17.32 -3.05
C THR A 118 14.00 -17.72 -4.48
N VAL A 119 13.25 -17.21 -5.45
CA VAL A 119 13.58 -17.37 -6.87
C VAL A 119 13.68 -15.97 -7.49
N PRO A 120 14.89 -15.52 -7.88
CA PRO A 120 16.18 -16.21 -7.72
C PRO A 120 16.64 -16.35 -6.24
N TYR A 121 17.55 -17.30 -5.92
CA TYR A 121 17.91 -17.64 -4.53
C TYR A 121 18.86 -16.62 -3.86
N LEU A 122 18.27 -15.56 -3.30
CA LEU A 122 18.96 -14.37 -2.79
C LEU A 122 20.01 -14.68 -1.71
N TYR A 123 19.72 -15.59 -0.77
CA TYR A 123 20.60 -15.91 0.36
C TYR A 123 22.03 -16.29 -0.05
N GLU A 124 22.17 -17.00 -1.18
CA GLU A 124 23.46 -17.41 -1.74
C GLU A 124 23.79 -16.73 -3.08
N MET A 125 22.94 -15.80 -3.56
CA MET A 125 23.22 -15.07 -4.80
C MET A 125 24.45 -14.17 -4.65
N ALA A 126 25.41 -14.33 -5.56
CA ALA A 126 26.71 -13.64 -5.63
C ALA A 126 27.74 -14.03 -4.54
N SER A 127 28.92 -14.45 -4.98
CA SER A 127 30.01 -14.90 -4.10
C SER A 127 30.63 -13.79 -3.23
N THR A 128 30.38 -12.52 -3.56
CA THR A 128 30.98 -11.36 -2.88
C THR A 128 30.02 -10.57 -2.00
N ALA A 129 28.70 -10.70 -2.19
CA ALA A 129 27.69 -10.04 -1.37
C ALA A 129 26.38 -10.87 -1.30
N PRO A 130 26.42 -12.07 -0.69
CA PRO A 130 25.22 -12.91 -0.54
C PRO A 130 24.09 -12.15 0.15
N GLY A 131 22.86 -12.31 -0.36
CA GLY A 131 21.67 -11.68 0.20
C GLY A 131 21.40 -10.24 -0.22
N LEU A 132 22.33 -9.58 -0.92
CA LEU A 132 22.22 -8.18 -1.31
C LEU A 132 21.67 -8.04 -2.73
N GLN A 133 20.60 -7.26 -2.89
CA GLN A 133 19.94 -7.01 -4.18
C GLN A 133 19.61 -5.54 -4.34
N ALA A 134 20.07 -4.93 -5.43
CA ALA A 134 19.77 -3.54 -5.76
C ALA A 134 18.32 -3.39 -6.27
N PHE A 135 17.70 -2.26 -5.96
CA PHE A 135 16.48 -1.82 -6.63
C PHE A 135 16.80 -1.28 -8.02
N LEU A 136 15.80 -1.33 -8.91
CA LEU A 136 15.92 -0.95 -10.31
C LEU A 136 14.80 0.02 -10.70
N ASN A 137 15.06 0.89 -11.67
CA ASN A 137 14.09 1.88 -12.16
C ASN A 137 13.47 1.51 -13.51
N PHE A 138 13.62 0.28 -13.98
CA PHE A 138 13.18 -0.12 -15.32
C PHE A 138 11.68 0.02 -15.55
N ALA A 139 10.86 -0.02 -14.49
CA ALA A 139 9.41 0.09 -14.61
C ALA A 139 8.90 1.53 -14.83
N TYR A 140 9.76 2.55 -14.72
CA TYR A 140 9.34 3.96 -14.78
C TYR A 140 10.35 4.90 -15.47
N ALA A 141 11.42 4.35 -16.05
CA ALA A 141 12.47 5.13 -16.71
C ALA A 141 12.72 4.65 -18.14
N GLY A 142 13.32 5.51 -18.96
CA GLY A 142 13.60 5.23 -20.36
C GLY A 142 12.33 4.99 -21.18
N ASP A 143 12.27 3.87 -21.89
CA ASP A 143 11.11 3.51 -22.73
C ASP A 143 9.82 3.28 -21.91
N ASN A 144 9.94 3.08 -20.60
CA ASN A 144 8.82 2.90 -19.67
C ASN A 144 8.56 4.15 -18.81
N ASN A 145 9.01 5.35 -19.24
CA ASN A 145 8.70 6.58 -18.52
C ASN A 145 7.18 6.76 -18.39
N ASP A 146 6.71 6.89 -17.15
CA ASP A 146 5.29 6.98 -16.78
C ASP A 146 4.79 8.42 -16.55
N GLY A 147 5.59 9.42 -16.96
CA GLY A 147 5.33 10.85 -16.79
C GLY A 147 5.89 11.44 -15.50
N GLY A 148 6.38 10.61 -14.56
CA GLY A 148 7.01 11.06 -13.32
C GLY A 148 8.55 11.11 -13.38
N PRO A 149 9.22 11.37 -12.24
CA PRO A 149 10.67 11.31 -12.15
C PRO A 149 11.25 9.94 -12.52
N GLU A 150 12.35 9.93 -13.28
CA GLU A 150 13.02 8.72 -13.79
C GLU A 150 14.17 8.23 -12.90
N SER A 151 14.64 9.08 -11.98
CA SER A 151 15.78 8.77 -11.10
C SER A 151 15.55 7.54 -10.22
N ILE A 152 16.60 6.76 -9.98
CA ILE A 152 16.59 5.64 -9.01
C ILE A 152 16.29 6.10 -7.57
N ALA A 153 16.44 7.39 -7.27
CA ALA A 153 16.05 7.96 -5.98
C ALA A 153 14.55 7.75 -5.66
N ARG A 154 13.70 7.61 -6.69
CA ARG A 154 12.27 7.33 -6.54
C ARG A 154 12.02 5.98 -5.84
N ALA A 155 12.93 5.02 -6.01
CA ALA A 155 12.84 3.71 -5.36
C ALA A 155 13.16 3.72 -3.85
N ALA A 156 13.65 4.85 -3.31
CA ALA A 156 14.06 4.96 -1.91
C ALA A 156 12.89 5.06 -0.93
N GLU A 157 11.67 5.29 -1.42
CA GLU A 157 10.48 5.52 -0.60
C GLU A 157 9.23 5.00 -1.31
N GLY A 158 8.38 4.28 -0.58
CA GLY A 158 7.26 3.58 -1.20
C GLY A 158 6.56 2.63 -0.23
N TYR A 159 6.03 1.50 -0.71
CA TYR A 159 5.33 0.52 0.11
C TYR A 159 5.63 -0.92 -0.34
N VAL A 160 5.27 -1.90 0.50
CA VAL A 160 5.53 -3.32 0.22
C VAL A 160 4.21 -4.07 0.12
N GLU A 161 4.11 -4.93 -0.88
CA GLU A 161 2.99 -5.84 -1.09
C GLU A 161 3.52 -7.28 -1.02
N MET A 162 2.85 -8.12 -0.24
CA MET A 162 3.09 -9.57 -0.24
C MET A 162 1.79 -10.32 -0.46
N ILE A 163 1.74 -11.13 -1.52
CA ILE A 163 0.56 -11.92 -1.90
C ILE A 163 0.89 -13.40 -1.77
N GLU A 164 0.11 -14.15 -1.01
CA GLU A 164 0.13 -15.61 -1.04
C GLU A 164 -0.24 -16.09 -2.45
N MET A 165 0.66 -16.87 -3.04
CA MET A 165 0.49 -17.47 -4.35
C MET A 165 -0.05 -18.89 -4.29
N GLY A 166 0.05 -19.55 -3.13
CA GLY A 166 -0.45 -20.91 -2.98
C GLY A 166 0.13 -21.60 -1.77
N THR A 167 -0.53 -22.68 -1.36
CA THR A 167 0.03 -23.65 -0.43
C THR A 167 0.85 -24.65 -1.25
N LEU A 168 2.16 -24.76 -0.97
CA LEU A 168 3.02 -25.75 -1.62
C LEU A 168 2.68 -27.16 -1.15
N VAL A 169 2.65 -28.11 -2.08
CA VAL A 169 2.36 -29.52 -1.82
C VAL A 169 3.36 -30.42 -2.55
N ASP A 170 3.57 -31.63 -2.01
CA ASP A 170 4.29 -32.71 -2.68
C ASP A 170 3.28 -33.57 -3.44
N ASP A 171 3.51 -33.85 -4.73
CA ASP A 171 2.60 -34.64 -5.58
C ASP A 171 3.12 -36.04 -5.94
N GLY A 172 4.34 -36.36 -5.49
CA GLY A 172 5.02 -37.64 -5.70
C GLY A 172 5.94 -37.67 -6.93
N GLU A 173 5.81 -36.74 -7.86
CA GLU A 173 6.80 -36.46 -8.90
C GLU A 173 7.70 -35.29 -8.50
N TYR A 174 7.10 -34.25 -7.92
CA TYR A 174 7.75 -33.08 -7.38
C TYR A 174 7.46 -32.94 -5.88
N ASP A 175 8.54 -32.75 -5.11
CA ASP A 175 8.50 -32.65 -3.65
C ASP A 175 8.78 -31.18 -3.21
N PHE A 176 8.06 -30.21 -3.76
CA PHE A 176 8.33 -28.78 -3.53
C PHE A 176 8.08 -28.32 -2.08
N ALA A 177 7.09 -28.88 -1.39
CA ALA A 177 6.86 -28.56 0.03
C ALA A 177 7.98 -29.12 0.91
N THR A 178 8.47 -30.31 0.58
CA THR A 178 9.66 -30.88 1.23
C THR A 178 10.92 -30.08 0.89
N ALA A 179 11.09 -29.62 -0.35
CA ALA A 179 12.25 -28.86 -0.79
C ALA A 179 12.47 -27.56 0.00
N VAL A 180 11.39 -26.86 0.37
CA VAL A 180 11.48 -25.63 1.16
C VAL A 180 11.60 -25.87 2.66
N THR A 181 11.36 -27.10 3.13
CA THR A 181 11.36 -27.42 4.56
C THR A 181 12.77 -27.41 5.13
N HIS A 182 12.96 -26.63 6.20
CA HIS A 182 14.24 -26.54 6.90
C HIS A 182 14.65 -27.88 7.54
N GLY A 183 15.88 -28.32 7.25
CA GLY A 183 16.52 -29.51 7.80
C GLY A 183 17.20 -29.29 9.15
N SER A 184 17.93 -30.30 9.62
CA SER A 184 18.69 -30.22 10.89
C SER A 184 19.85 -29.22 10.87
N ASP A 185 20.32 -28.85 9.69
CA ASP A 185 21.32 -27.82 9.42
C ASP A 185 20.73 -26.41 9.37
N ARG A 186 19.40 -26.27 9.54
CA ARG A 186 18.65 -25.01 9.45
C ARG A 186 18.70 -24.37 8.06
N MET A 187 18.84 -25.19 7.01
CA MET A 187 18.68 -24.77 5.62
C MET A 187 17.49 -25.50 5.00
N PRO A 188 16.78 -24.90 4.03
CA PRO A 188 15.81 -25.64 3.22
C PRO A 188 16.47 -26.83 2.52
N ALA A 189 15.71 -27.91 2.32
CA ALA A 189 16.25 -29.14 1.76
C ALA A 189 16.80 -29.00 0.34
N ASP A 190 16.14 -28.22 -0.53
CA ASP A 190 16.55 -28.05 -1.93
C ASP A 190 15.95 -26.79 -2.61
N CYS A 191 16.49 -25.60 -2.33
CA CYS A 191 16.07 -24.38 -3.05
C CYS A 191 16.41 -24.41 -4.56
N ALA A 192 17.34 -25.26 -5.00
CA ALA A 192 17.72 -25.37 -6.40
C ALA A 192 16.63 -26.04 -7.23
N ALA A 193 15.83 -26.92 -6.64
CA ALA A 193 14.64 -27.50 -7.29
C ALA A 193 13.65 -26.41 -7.73
N LEU A 194 13.38 -25.41 -6.87
CA LEU A 194 12.46 -24.31 -7.17
C LEU A 194 13.03 -23.38 -8.25
N THR A 195 14.33 -23.11 -8.20
CA THR A 195 15.00 -22.31 -9.24
C THR A 195 14.95 -23.05 -10.58
N THR A 196 15.17 -24.37 -10.57
CA THR A 196 15.14 -25.22 -11.76
C THR A 196 13.73 -25.27 -12.36
N ALA A 197 12.68 -25.35 -11.54
CA ALA A 197 11.30 -25.35 -12.00
C ALA A 197 10.91 -24.05 -12.72
N TRP A 198 11.50 -22.90 -12.35
CA TRP A 198 11.36 -21.61 -13.06
C TRP A 198 12.45 -21.34 -14.11
N THR A 199 13.37 -22.28 -14.36
CA THR A 199 14.44 -22.08 -15.34
C THR A 199 13.94 -22.34 -16.75
N GLU A 200 14.03 -21.32 -17.60
CA GLU A 200 13.69 -21.39 -19.01
C GLU A 200 14.88 -21.89 -19.85
N VAL A 201 14.63 -22.84 -20.74
CA VAL A 201 15.57 -23.22 -21.80
C VAL A 201 15.13 -22.54 -23.09
N VAL A 202 15.97 -21.63 -23.56
CA VAL A 202 15.68 -20.79 -24.72
C VAL A 202 15.38 -21.64 -25.97
N ASN A 203 14.20 -21.44 -26.55
CA ASN A 203 13.65 -22.21 -27.69
C ASN A 203 13.39 -23.69 -27.43
N ASP A 204 13.24 -24.12 -26.17
CA ASP A 204 12.92 -25.50 -25.79
C ASP A 204 12.01 -25.51 -24.54
N LEU A 205 10.70 -25.36 -24.76
CA LEU A 205 9.73 -25.36 -23.67
C LEU A 205 9.70 -26.72 -22.95
N GLU A 206 9.68 -27.83 -23.69
CA GLU A 206 9.70 -29.19 -23.12
C GLU A 206 10.96 -29.45 -22.26
N GLY A 207 12.08 -28.81 -22.58
CA GLY A 207 13.32 -28.85 -21.80
C GLY A 207 13.39 -27.86 -20.64
N SER A 208 12.44 -26.92 -20.53
CA SER A 208 12.36 -25.93 -19.45
C SER A 208 11.85 -26.56 -18.15
N GLY A 209 11.97 -25.85 -17.03
CA GLY A 209 11.37 -26.28 -15.77
C GLY A 209 9.86 -26.40 -15.85
N ILE A 210 9.26 -27.27 -15.01
CA ILE A 210 7.83 -27.58 -15.07
C ILE A 210 6.95 -26.34 -14.92
N TRP A 211 7.31 -25.41 -14.03
CA TRP A 211 6.54 -24.18 -13.84
C TRP A 211 6.66 -23.23 -15.04
N VAL A 212 7.79 -23.22 -15.76
CA VAL A 212 7.90 -22.47 -17.03
C VAL A 212 7.04 -23.10 -18.12
N GLN A 213 6.99 -24.43 -18.18
CA GLN A 213 6.14 -25.15 -19.12
C GLN A 213 4.67 -24.75 -18.92
N GLU A 214 4.18 -24.87 -17.68
CA GLU A 214 2.80 -24.50 -17.34
C GLU A 214 2.51 -23.03 -17.57
N SER A 215 3.44 -22.14 -17.20
CA SER A 215 3.24 -20.70 -17.33
C SER A 215 3.14 -20.22 -18.78
N GLN A 216 3.65 -20.99 -19.74
CA GLN A 216 3.58 -20.72 -21.17
C GLN A 216 2.56 -21.58 -21.91
N ASP A 217 1.92 -22.54 -21.23
CA ASP A 217 0.87 -23.37 -21.82
C ASP A 217 -0.45 -22.60 -21.85
N ASP A 218 -1.11 -22.60 -23.01
CA ASP A 218 -2.33 -21.84 -23.38
C ASP A 218 -3.61 -22.23 -22.57
N VAL A 219 -3.48 -22.90 -21.43
CA VAL A 219 -4.59 -23.51 -20.66
C VAL A 219 -5.02 -22.72 -19.40
N GLY A 220 -4.51 -21.50 -19.19
CA GLY A 220 -4.84 -20.64 -18.05
C GLY A 220 -4.68 -19.14 -18.32
N LEU A 221 -4.57 -18.33 -17.25
CA LEU A 221 -4.01 -16.98 -17.36
C LEU A 221 -2.53 -17.13 -17.75
N PRO A 222 -2.01 -16.35 -18.72
CA PRO A 222 -0.60 -16.40 -19.06
C PRO A 222 0.25 -16.16 -17.81
N ASP A 223 1.38 -16.86 -17.71
CA ASP A 223 2.37 -16.78 -16.63
C ASP A 223 2.05 -17.52 -15.30
N GLN A 224 1.00 -18.33 -15.21
CA GLN A 224 0.67 -19.11 -14.00
C GLN A 224 1.12 -20.59 -14.07
N ALA A 225 1.69 -21.08 -12.98
CA ALA A 225 1.99 -22.49 -12.74
C ALA A 225 1.01 -23.12 -11.73
N GLU A 226 0.83 -24.43 -11.78
CA GLU A 226 -0.10 -25.16 -10.92
C GLU A 226 0.54 -26.39 -10.25
N THR A 227 1.53 -27.05 -10.88
CA THR A 227 2.17 -28.24 -10.33
C THR A 227 2.76 -27.97 -8.95
N GLY A 228 2.45 -28.84 -7.99
CA GLY A 228 2.91 -28.71 -6.60
C GLY A 228 2.38 -27.49 -5.84
N THR A 229 1.29 -26.88 -6.31
CA THR A 229 0.56 -25.83 -5.59
C THR A 229 -0.89 -26.21 -5.36
N SER A 230 -1.49 -25.60 -4.34
CA SER A 230 -2.90 -25.72 -4.03
C SER A 230 -3.41 -24.39 -3.47
N ARG A 231 -4.72 -24.30 -3.30
CA ARG A 231 -5.43 -23.13 -2.78
C ARG A 231 -4.70 -22.36 -1.67
N ASN A 232 -4.76 -21.04 -1.77
CA ASN A 232 -4.30 -20.12 -0.74
C ASN A 232 -5.01 -20.40 0.59
N SER A 233 -4.23 -20.74 1.62
CA SER A 233 -4.77 -21.08 2.94
C SER A 233 -4.81 -19.89 3.91
N GLY A 234 -4.23 -18.74 3.55
CA GLY A 234 -4.09 -17.58 4.43
C GLY A 234 -3.10 -17.84 5.56
N GLY A 235 -3.15 -17.04 6.63
CA GLY A 235 -2.30 -17.27 7.80
C GLY A 235 -0.91 -16.63 7.71
N LEU A 236 -0.68 -15.74 6.73
CA LEU A 236 0.47 -14.85 6.74
C LEU A 236 0.19 -13.67 7.67
N PHE A 237 1.14 -13.27 8.52
CA PHE A 237 1.17 -11.94 9.11
C PHE A 237 2.55 -11.33 8.91
N GLY A 238 2.67 -10.02 9.10
CA GLY A 238 3.97 -9.37 9.00
C GLY A 238 4.01 -8.04 9.69
N GLY A 239 5.23 -7.55 9.87
CA GLY A 239 5.49 -6.26 10.49
C GLY A 239 6.79 -5.67 9.95
N ALA A 240 6.89 -4.35 10.06
CA ALA A 240 8.07 -3.62 9.66
C ALA A 240 8.46 -2.58 10.70
N ALA A 241 9.72 -2.18 10.64
CA ALA A 241 10.28 -1.14 11.48
C ALA A 241 11.21 -0.23 10.69
N ILE A 242 10.95 1.08 10.72
CA ILE A 242 11.85 2.11 10.18
C ILE A 242 12.80 2.50 11.31
N VAL A 243 14.09 2.27 11.11
CA VAL A 243 15.14 2.48 12.10
C VAL A 243 16.14 3.47 11.56
N ASN A 244 16.44 4.51 12.34
CA ASN A 244 17.57 5.39 12.11
C ASN A 244 18.55 5.19 13.26
N ALA A 245 19.60 4.39 13.04
CA ALA A 245 20.56 4.06 14.09
C ALA A 245 21.39 5.28 14.50
N ASP A 246 21.73 6.13 13.53
CA ASP A 246 22.45 7.37 13.80
C ASP A 246 21.58 8.30 14.63
N ASN A 247 20.28 8.40 14.36
CA ASN A 247 19.35 9.22 15.13
C ASN A 247 18.86 8.57 16.44
N GLY A 248 18.96 7.25 16.56
CA GLY A 248 18.48 6.50 17.72
C GLY A 248 16.96 6.35 17.76
N THR A 249 16.29 6.33 16.60
CA THR A 249 14.83 6.22 16.49
C THR A 249 14.39 4.92 15.82
N MET A 250 13.18 4.47 16.18
CA MET A 250 12.54 3.28 15.63
C MET A 250 11.03 3.46 15.60
N PHE A 251 10.41 3.28 14.44
CA PHE A 251 8.97 3.30 14.23
C PHE A 251 8.53 1.94 13.72
N SER A 252 7.71 1.21 14.49
CA SER A 252 7.22 -0.12 14.11
C SER A 252 5.74 -0.13 13.83
N TYR A 253 5.33 -0.94 12.85
CA TYR A 253 3.93 -1.11 12.49
C TYR A 253 3.68 -2.53 11.94
N ASP A 254 2.44 -2.99 12.08
CA ASP A 254 1.97 -4.25 11.49
C ASP A 254 1.49 -4.03 10.06
N ALA A 255 1.70 -5.01 9.18
CA ALA A 255 1.10 -5.02 7.85
C ALA A 255 -0.44 -5.10 7.94
N LYS A 256 -1.13 -4.52 6.96
CA LYS A 256 -2.57 -4.71 6.80
C LYS A 256 -2.82 -6.06 6.14
N ALA A 257 -3.42 -6.97 6.90
CA ALA A 257 -3.70 -8.32 6.44
C ALA A 257 -5.11 -8.44 5.86
N ILE A 258 -5.18 -8.85 4.59
CA ILE A 258 -6.43 -9.06 3.86
C ILE A 258 -6.70 -10.55 3.75
N GLN A 259 -7.92 -10.97 4.07
CA GLN A 259 -8.42 -12.33 3.89
C GLN A 259 -9.52 -12.38 2.84
N GLY A 260 -9.75 -13.58 2.28
CA GLY A 260 -10.78 -13.78 1.26
C GLY A 260 -10.44 -13.12 -0.08
N PHE A 261 -9.15 -12.99 -0.38
CA PHE A 261 -8.64 -12.39 -1.61
C PHE A 261 -8.72 -13.37 -2.79
N ASN A 262 -8.29 -14.62 -2.56
CA ASN A 262 -8.36 -15.69 -3.56
C ASN A 262 -8.98 -16.97 -2.97
N LYS A 263 -9.88 -17.59 -3.73
CA LYS A 263 -10.61 -18.81 -3.38
C LYS A 263 -10.45 -19.92 -4.43
N GLY A 264 -9.67 -19.69 -5.49
CA GLY A 264 -9.30 -20.67 -6.51
C GLY A 264 -8.56 -21.89 -5.93
N ASP A 265 -8.76 -23.04 -6.57
CA ASP A 265 -8.25 -24.33 -6.06
C ASP A 265 -6.74 -24.53 -6.28
N THR A 266 -6.14 -23.81 -7.23
CA THR A 266 -4.73 -23.91 -7.62
C THR A 266 -3.87 -22.72 -7.15
N GLY A 267 -4.46 -21.75 -6.44
CA GLY A 267 -3.75 -20.54 -6.02
C GLY A 267 -3.52 -19.56 -7.17
N LEU A 268 -2.50 -18.71 -7.03
CA LEU A 268 -2.06 -17.64 -7.93
C LEU A 268 -0.54 -17.68 -8.12
N HIS A 269 0.01 -18.83 -8.55
CA HIS A 269 1.45 -19.04 -8.64
C HIS A 269 2.04 -18.55 -9.95
N PHE A 270 2.38 -17.25 -9.99
CA PHE A 270 2.92 -16.63 -11.19
C PHE A 270 4.45 -16.65 -11.25
N ARG A 271 4.96 -16.53 -12.48
CA ARG A 271 6.39 -16.43 -12.77
C ARG A 271 7.07 -15.24 -12.07
N PRO A 272 8.27 -15.40 -11.48
CA PRO A 272 9.07 -14.28 -10.97
C PRO A 272 9.42 -13.28 -12.07
N GLY A 273 9.54 -11.99 -11.72
CA GLY A 273 9.83 -10.92 -12.67
C GLY A 273 8.65 -10.48 -13.53
N THR A 274 7.46 -11.02 -13.28
CA THR A 274 6.19 -10.50 -13.81
C THR A 274 5.52 -9.62 -12.77
N ILE A 275 4.65 -8.71 -13.20
CA ILE A 275 3.80 -7.89 -12.30
C ILE A 275 2.67 -8.69 -11.63
N TYR A 276 2.65 -10.02 -11.81
CA TYR A 276 1.64 -10.94 -11.30
C TYR A 276 2.18 -11.86 -10.18
N PRO A 277 1.31 -12.32 -9.27
CA PRO A 277 -0.05 -11.80 -9.08
C PRO A 277 -0.05 -10.34 -8.63
N SER A 278 -1.18 -9.70 -8.82
CA SER A 278 -1.47 -8.34 -8.38
C SER A 278 -2.72 -8.29 -7.51
N LEU A 279 -3.07 -7.12 -6.96
CA LEU A 279 -4.34 -6.93 -6.23
C LEU A 279 -5.60 -7.12 -7.10
N GLU A 280 -5.47 -7.17 -8.43
CA GLU A 280 -6.57 -7.55 -9.34
C GLU A 280 -6.58 -9.06 -9.66
N SER A 281 -5.53 -9.81 -9.31
CA SER A 281 -5.45 -11.24 -9.60
C SER A 281 -6.31 -12.11 -8.68
N GLY A 282 -7.01 -11.51 -7.71
CA GLY A 282 -7.99 -12.21 -6.88
C GLY A 282 -9.23 -12.63 -7.67
N ASP A 283 -10.05 -13.50 -7.08
CA ASP A 283 -11.31 -13.97 -7.68
C ASP A 283 -12.54 -13.66 -6.80
N GLU A 284 -12.35 -12.92 -5.71
CA GLU A 284 -13.43 -12.44 -4.86
C GLU A 284 -13.82 -11.00 -5.20
N LEU A 285 -15.09 -10.83 -5.55
CA LEU A 285 -15.71 -9.55 -5.90
C LEU A 285 -16.53 -8.96 -4.75
N THR A 286 -16.67 -9.68 -3.64
CA THR A 286 -17.41 -9.20 -2.46
C THR A 286 -16.47 -8.84 -1.34
N ALA A 287 -16.61 -7.62 -0.83
CA ALA A 287 -15.93 -7.13 0.36
C ALA A 287 -16.88 -7.06 1.57
N TYR A 288 -16.37 -7.32 2.77
CA TYR A 288 -17.07 -6.98 4.02
C TYR A 288 -16.52 -5.68 4.59
N VAL A 289 -17.34 -4.64 4.51
CA VAL A 289 -17.01 -3.29 4.99
C VAL A 289 -17.67 -3.04 6.34
N PHE A 290 -16.88 -2.63 7.34
CA PHE A 290 -17.39 -2.36 8.68
C PHE A 290 -17.81 -0.89 8.84
N PHE A 291 -19.12 -0.67 8.94
CA PHE A 291 -19.67 0.64 9.26
C PHE A 291 -19.67 0.86 10.77
N GLY A 292 -19.04 1.96 11.19
CA GLY A 292 -18.94 2.38 12.57
C GLY A 292 -20.29 2.77 13.20
N VAL A 293 -20.23 3.48 14.33
CA VAL A 293 -21.43 3.95 15.06
C VAL A 293 -22.17 5.02 14.23
N PRO A 294 -23.53 4.99 14.15
CA PRO A 294 -24.46 4.15 14.92
C PRO A 294 -24.73 2.73 14.38
N GLN A 295 -24.29 2.39 13.17
CA GLN A 295 -24.61 1.11 12.52
C GLN A 295 -23.95 -0.07 13.22
N ASN A 296 -22.65 0.03 13.51
CA ASN A 296 -21.83 -1.00 14.17
C ASN A 296 -22.02 -2.39 13.54
N GLN A 297 -21.95 -2.45 12.21
CA GLN A 297 -22.29 -3.62 11.41
C GLN A 297 -21.31 -3.79 10.24
N ALA A 298 -20.93 -5.03 9.96
CA ALA A 298 -20.28 -5.41 8.72
C ALA A 298 -21.32 -5.63 7.61
N VAL A 299 -21.11 -4.99 6.46
CA VAL A 299 -22.01 -5.01 5.31
C VAL A 299 -21.25 -5.59 4.12
N PRO A 300 -21.82 -6.57 3.39
CA PRO A 300 -21.24 -7.02 2.13
C PRO A 300 -21.46 -5.96 1.05
N VAL A 301 -20.40 -5.62 0.32
CA VAL A 301 -20.42 -4.79 -0.88
C VAL A 301 -19.88 -5.65 -2.01
N THR A 302 -20.65 -5.82 -3.09
CA THR A 302 -20.30 -6.72 -4.19
C THR A 302 -20.14 -5.93 -5.47
N TYR A 303 -18.99 -6.09 -6.11
CA TYR A 303 -18.65 -5.49 -7.40
C TYR A 303 -18.92 -6.48 -8.53
N SER A 304 -19.07 -6.00 -9.76
CA SER A 304 -19.38 -6.85 -10.92
C SER A 304 -18.18 -7.19 -11.80
N ASP A 305 -17.18 -6.31 -11.84
CA ASP A 305 -16.21 -6.29 -12.93
C ASP A 305 -14.79 -6.66 -12.47
N TYR A 306 -14.32 -6.06 -11.37
CA TYR A 306 -12.90 -6.14 -10.96
C TYR A 306 -12.74 -6.51 -9.48
N SER A 307 -11.81 -7.41 -9.19
CA SER A 307 -11.55 -7.89 -7.81
C SER A 307 -10.84 -6.85 -6.95
N VAL A 308 -10.05 -5.97 -7.57
CA VAL A 308 -9.37 -4.86 -6.90
C VAL A 308 -10.37 -3.89 -6.29
N ASP A 309 -11.58 -3.74 -6.85
CA ASP A 309 -12.60 -2.88 -6.27
C ASP A 309 -13.06 -3.40 -4.90
N ALA A 310 -13.15 -4.73 -4.73
CA ALA A 310 -13.41 -5.35 -3.44
C ALA A 310 -12.22 -5.17 -2.45
N VAL A 311 -10.98 -5.15 -2.95
CA VAL A 311 -9.79 -4.81 -2.16
C VAL A 311 -9.82 -3.34 -1.74
N SER A 312 -10.15 -2.42 -2.63
CA SER A 312 -10.27 -1.00 -2.33
C SER A 312 -11.36 -0.72 -1.30
N ALA A 313 -12.50 -1.41 -1.39
CA ALA A 313 -13.65 -1.26 -0.50
C ALA A 313 -13.29 -1.38 0.99
N VAL A 314 -12.37 -2.27 1.35
CA VAL A 314 -11.98 -2.49 2.75
C VAL A 314 -11.05 -1.40 3.30
N PHE A 315 -10.51 -0.55 2.43
CA PHE A 315 -9.73 0.65 2.77
C PHE A 315 -10.51 1.96 2.57
N MET A 316 -11.75 1.91 2.08
CA MET A 316 -12.54 3.11 1.80
C MET A 316 -12.84 3.92 3.06
N HIS A 317 -12.37 5.17 3.07
CA HIS A 317 -12.56 6.09 4.19
C HIS A 317 -13.03 7.47 3.74
N ASP A 318 -14.02 8.02 4.45
CA ASP A 318 -14.51 9.39 4.19
C ASP A 318 -13.62 10.47 4.84
N PHE A 319 -12.90 10.12 5.91
CA PHE A 319 -11.84 10.94 6.49
C PHE A 319 -10.79 10.12 7.21
N ILE A 320 -9.62 10.72 7.40
CA ILE A 320 -8.55 10.24 8.31
C ILE A 320 -8.18 11.32 9.33
N MET A 321 -7.75 10.89 10.53
CA MET A 321 -7.43 11.77 11.65
C MET A 321 -6.27 11.23 12.47
N ASN A 322 -5.43 12.15 12.95
CA ASN A 322 -4.35 11.92 13.90
C ASN A 322 -4.06 13.19 14.70
N GLU A 323 -3.26 13.03 15.76
CA GLU A 323 -2.67 14.14 16.49
C GLU A 323 -1.46 14.70 15.71
N TYR A 324 -0.95 15.87 16.10
CA TYR A 324 0.31 16.44 15.61
C TYR A 324 0.95 17.32 16.68
N VAL A 325 2.28 17.37 16.69
CA VAL A 325 3.09 18.22 17.59
C VAL A 325 4.31 18.72 16.83
N VAL A 326 4.51 20.03 16.83
CA VAL A 326 5.61 20.74 16.15
C VAL A 326 6.30 21.74 17.08
N ALA A 327 6.21 21.49 18.40
CA ALA A 327 6.73 22.36 19.44
C ALA A 327 8.26 22.55 19.31
N PRO A 328 8.77 23.76 19.02
CA PRO A 328 10.21 23.98 18.78
C PRO A 328 11.08 23.69 20.00
N SER A 329 10.54 23.86 21.22
CA SER A 329 11.26 23.54 22.46
C SER A 329 11.55 22.06 22.67
N LEU A 330 10.92 21.18 21.89
CA LEU A 330 11.09 19.73 21.96
C LEU A 330 11.77 19.16 20.71
N ASN A 331 12.14 20.02 19.76
CA ASN A 331 12.50 19.63 18.39
C ASN A 331 11.52 18.57 17.85
N ALA A 332 10.21 18.88 17.95
CA ALA A 332 9.17 17.92 17.62
C ALA A 332 8.89 17.93 16.11
N GLY A 333 8.97 16.76 15.49
CA GLY A 333 8.54 16.52 14.11
C GLY A 333 7.30 15.64 14.07
N THR A 334 6.38 15.94 13.13
CA THR A 334 5.24 15.06 12.84
C THR A 334 5.12 14.87 11.33
N GLU A 335 5.06 13.63 10.88
CA GLU A 335 4.78 13.28 9.49
C GLU A 335 3.65 12.25 9.42
N TRP A 336 2.65 12.49 8.58
CA TRP A 336 1.58 11.53 8.29
C TRP A 336 1.84 10.88 6.93
N VAL A 337 2.00 9.56 6.93
CA VAL A 337 2.09 8.79 5.70
C VAL A 337 0.69 8.35 5.29
N ILE A 338 0.26 8.80 4.11
CA ILE A 338 -1.03 8.50 3.49
C ILE A 338 -0.76 7.67 2.25
N ASN A 339 -1.17 6.40 2.24
CA ASN A 339 -0.99 5.48 1.13
C ASN A 339 -2.35 5.09 0.53
N PHE A 340 -2.50 5.23 -0.78
CA PHE A 340 -3.60 4.73 -1.59
C PHE A 340 -3.20 3.42 -2.31
N PRO A 341 -3.30 2.25 -1.66
CA PRO A 341 -2.60 1.03 -2.08
C PRO A 341 -3.13 0.42 -3.39
N THR A 342 -4.26 0.91 -3.90
CA THR A 342 -4.89 0.43 -5.12
C THR A 342 -4.99 1.49 -6.20
N LYS A 343 -4.46 2.71 -6.00
CA LYS A 343 -4.73 3.87 -6.87
C LYS A 343 -4.32 3.63 -8.33
N ASN A 344 -3.17 3.02 -8.59
CA ASN A 344 -2.72 2.68 -9.95
C ASN A 344 -3.74 1.89 -10.78
N PHE A 345 -4.60 1.06 -10.17
CA PHE A 345 -5.68 0.34 -10.88
C PHE A 345 -6.86 1.23 -11.31
N TYR A 346 -6.80 2.52 -10.99
CA TYR A 346 -7.83 3.52 -11.30
C TYR A 346 -7.28 4.69 -12.10
N VAL A 347 -6.00 5.03 -11.94
CA VAL A 347 -5.41 6.26 -12.50
C VAL A 347 -4.28 6.03 -13.48
N ASP A 348 -3.71 4.83 -13.56
CA ASP A 348 -2.59 4.51 -14.45
C ASP A 348 -3.10 3.68 -15.64
N PRO A 349 -3.15 4.26 -16.86
CA PRO A 349 -3.59 3.54 -18.04
C PRO A 349 -2.79 2.26 -18.30
N ASP A 350 -1.46 2.30 -18.18
CA ASP A 350 -0.62 1.13 -18.45
C ASP A 350 -0.95 0.02 -17.46
N ARG A 351 -1.13 0.37 -16.18
CA ARG A 351 -1.51 -0.60 -15.16
C ARG A 351 -2.89 -1.19 -15.42
N MET A 352 -3.87 -0.37 -15.76
CA MET A 352 -5.23 -0.84 -16.08
C MET A 352 -5.20 -1.78 -17.28
N THR A 353 -4.51 -1.43 -18.37
CA THR A 353 -4.36 -2.30 -19.56
C THR A 353 -3.75 -3.63 -19.20
N LEU A 354 -2.62 -3.61 -18.47
CA LEU A 354 -1.93 -4.82 -18.08
C LEU A 354 -2.88 -5.70 -17.27
N ALA A 355 -3.54 -5.14 -16.25
CA ALA A 355 -4.48 -5.87 -15.39
C ALA A 355 -5.79 -6.30 -16.06
N GLY A 356 -6.01 -5.97 -17.34
CA GLY A 356 -7.25 -6.29 -18.05
C GLY A 356 -8.45 -5.43 -17.61
N ILE A 357 -8.19 -4.26 -17.03
CA ILE A 357 -9.20 -3.29 -16.59
C ILE A 357 -9.50 -2.33 -17.73
N GLU A 358 -10.76 -2.25 -18.14
CA GLU A 358 -11.24 -1.25 -19.09
C GLU A 358 -11.29 0.13 -18.41
N TRP A 359 -10.53 1.09 -18.95
CA TRP A 359 -10.62 2.48 -18.52
C TRP A 359 -11.86 3.18 -19.13
N PRO A 360 -12.49 4.12 -18.43
CA PRO A 360 -13.53 4.96 -19.00
C PRO A 360 -12.96 5.88 -20.09
N THR A 361 -13.63 5.94 -21.24
CA THR A 361 -13.30 6.87 -22.33
C THR A 361 -14.48 7.76 -22.74
N THR A 362 -14.19 8.91 -23.35
CA THR A 362 -15.15 9.64 -24.19
C THR A 362 -14.81 9.49 -25.67
N GLY A 363 -15.79 9.70 -26.55
CA GLY A 363 -15.56 9.70 -28.00
C GLY A 363 -15.47 8.30 -28.61
N ASP A 364 -14.99 8.23 -29.86
CA ASP A 364 -14.71 6.98 -30.56
C ASP A 364 -13.20 6.72 -30.50
N CYS A 365 -12.80 5.71 -29.76
CA CYS A 365 -11.40 5.33 -29.54
C CYS A 365 -10.95 4.20 -30.47
N SER A 366 -11.65 3.97 -31.59
CA SER A 366 -11.20 3.02 -32.61
C SER A 366 -9.95 3.52 -33.34
N ASP A 367 -9.22 2.60 -33.99
CA ASP A 367 -8.01 2.92 -34.77
C ASP A 367 -8.29 3.86 -35.97
N ASP A 368 -9.55 4.01 -36.38
CA ASP A 368 -9.99 4.85 -37.50
C ASP A 368 -11.31 5.56 -37.15
N PRO A 369 -11.28 6.53 -36.21
CA PRO A 369 -12.49 7.21 -35.80
C PRO A 369 -12.95 8.15 -36.93
N PRO A 370 -14.26 8.38 -37.09
CA PRO A 370 -14.77 9.35 -38.06
C PRO A 370 -14.12 10.74 -37.89
N GLU A 371 -13.92 11.49 -38.98
CA GLU A 371 -13.31 12.85 -38.93
C GLU A 371 -14.05 13.81 -37.96
N ASP A 372 -15.34 13.57 -37.69
CA ASP A 372 -16.18 14.38 -36.78
C ASP A 372 -16.34 13.74 -35.38
N ALA A 373 -15.62 12.66 -35.06
CA ALA A 373 -15.66 12.04 -33.74
C ALA A 373 -15.08 12.97 -32.68
N ALA A 374 -15.68 12.97 -31.49
CA ALA A 374 -15.07 13.63 -30.34
C ALA A 374 -13.72 12.97 -30.03
N PRO A 375 -12.70 13.74 -29.60
CA PRO A 375 -11.41 13.17 -29.23
C PRO A 375 -11.58 12.09 -28.16
N CYS A 376 -10.77 11.03 -28.30
CA CYS A 376 -10.70 9.98 -27.30
C CYS A 376 -9.92 10.50 -26.10
N ASP A 377 -10.62 10.77 -25.00
CA ASP A 377 -10.02 11.14 -23.72
C ASP A 377 -10.22 9.99 -22.74
N ASN A 378 -9.14 9.58 -22.07
CA ASN A 378 -9.18 8.61 -20.99
C ASN A 378 -9.46 9.31 -19.67
N PHE A 379 -10.14 8.63 -18.75
CA PHE A 379 -10.41 9.17 -17.42
C PHE A 379 -10.04 8.18 -16.33
N ALA A 380 -9.74 8.71 -15.15
CA ALA A 380 -9.63 7.89 -13.96
C ALA A 380 -10.95 7.19 -13.65
N ARG A 381 -10.84 5.97 -13.11
CA ARG A 381 -11.97 5.26 -12.51
C ARG A 381 -12.25 5.83 -11.12
N GLN A 382 -13.54 5.96 -10.79
CA GLN A 382 -13.97 6.36 -9.45
C GLN A 382 -13.43 5.38 -8.38
N PRO A 383 -13.04 5.84 -7.17
CA PRO A 383 -13.30 7.17 -6.62
C PRO A 383 -12.23 8.23 -6.92
N PHE A 384 -11.22 7.91 -7.74
CA PHE A 384 -10.21 8.87 -8.18
C PHE A 384 -10.74 9.74 -9.31
N THR A 385 -10.23 10.96 -9.43
CA THR A 385 -10.75 11.95 -10.39
C THR A 385 -9.77 12.25 -11.52
N GLU A 386 -8.47 12.03 -11.29
CA GLU A 386 -7.40 12.39 -12.22
C GLU A 386 -6.52 11.19 -12.55
N LEU A 387 -6.10 11.10 -13.81
CA LEU A 387 -5.08 10.13 -14.23
C LEU A 387 -3.71 10.52 -13.65
N PHE A 388 -2.83 9.54 -13.46
CA PHE A 388 -1.45 9.83 -13.08
C PHE A 388 -0.77 10.70 -14.16
N GLY A 389 -0.04 11.72 -13.72
CA GLY A 389 0.62 12.68 -14.62
C GLY A 389 -0.34 13.64 -15.35
N ALA A 390 -1.63 13.67 -15.01
CA ALA A 390 -2.55 14.66 -15.55
C ALA A 390 -2.11 16.08 -15.17
N VAL A 391 -2.21 17.02 -16.12
CA VAL A 391 -1.90 18.44 -15.90
C VAL A 391 -3.01 19.34 -16.45
N ASP A 392 -3.14 20.53 -15.87
CA ASP A 392 -4.03 21.57 -16.37
C ASP A 392 -3.45 22.32 -17.58
N GLY A 393 -4.17 23.35 -18.05
CA GLY A 393 -3.72 24.15 -19.20
C GLY A 393 -2.46 24.99 -18.97
N ASP A 394 -1.99 25.07 -17.72
CA ASP A 394 -0.78 25.78 -17.28
C ASP A 394 0.33 24.80 -16.83
N ASP A 395 0.25 23.53 -17.25
CA ASP A 395 1.18 22.43 -16.91
C ASP A 395 1.29 22.18 -15.38
N GLN A 396 0.26 22.53 -14.59
CA GLN A 396 0.21 22.18 -13.17
C GLN A 396 -0.43 20.81 -12.97
N ALA A 397 0.15 19.99 -12.08
CA ALA A 397 -0.38 18.66 -11.79
C ALA A 397 -1.84 18.71 -11.30
N LEU A 398 -2.68 17.87 -11.90
CA LEU A 398 -4.06 17.64 -11.48
C LEU A 398 -4.09 16.41 -10.59
N CYS A 399 -4.54 16.60 -9.35
CA CYS A 399 -4.45 15.62 -8.29
C CYS A 399 -5.72 15.57 -7.44
N GLU A 400 -5.76 14.65 -6.49
CA GLU A 400 -6.92 14.46 -5.63
C GLU A 400 -7.05 15.61 -4.61
N VAL A 401 -8.02 16.49 -4.85
CA VAL A 401 -8.30 17.59 -3.92
C VAL A 401 -8.95 17.04 -2.65
N VAL A 402 -8.38 17.41 -1.52
CA VAL A 402 -8.81 17.08 -0.17
C VAL A 402 -8.78 18.33 0.70
N SER A 403 -9.34 18.26 1.91
CA SER A 403 -9.28 19.37 2.85
C SER A 403 -8.86 18.94 4.24
N ILE A 404 -8.02 19.75 4.90
CA ILE A 404 -7.62 19.55 6.29
C ILE A 404 -8.25 20.61 7.18
N GLN A 405 -8.74 20.16 8.33
CA GLN A 405 -9.09 21.02 9.45
C GLN A 405 -8.28 20.59 10.66
N THR A 406 -7.76 21.56 11.42
CA THR A 406 -6.98 21.34 12.64
C THR A 406 -7.64 21.97 13.85
N TRP A 407 -7.41 21.35 15.00
CA TRP A 407 -7.85 21.80 16.31
C TRP A 407 -6.68 21.76 17.28
N ASP A 408 -6.54 22.78 18.11
CA ASP A 408 -5.62 22.74 19.24
C ASP A 408 -6.17 21.88 20.40
N ARG A 409 -5.45 21.87 21.52
CA ARG A 409 -5.84 21.10 22.72
C ARG A 409 -7.07 21.67 23.43
N GLU A 410 -7.41 22.93 23.18
CA GLU A 410 -8.51 23.67 23.78
C GLU A 410 -9.71 23.81 22.84
N GLU A 411 -9.79 22.94 21.82
CA GLU A 411 -10.88 22.83 20.84
C GLU A 411 -10.98 24.02 19.89
N GLN A 412 -9.97 24.90 19.86
CA GLN A 412 -9.94 26.03 18.95
C GLN A 412 -9.54 25.56 17.56
N THR A 413 -10.34 25.95 16.58
CA THR A 413 -9.96 25.91 15.16
C THR A 413 -9.50 27.29 14.72
N PHE A 414 -8.98 27.38 13.50
CA PHE A 414 -8.86 28.67 12.82
C PHE A 414 -10.18 29.45 12.83
N GLU A 415 -10.12 30.72 13.28
CA GLU A 415 -11.20 31.73 13.16
C GLU A 415 -10.61 33.05 12.58
N PRO A 416 -10.91 33.43 11.32
CA PRO A 416 -10.39 34.65 10.72
C PRO A 416 -11.13 35.91 11.21
N THR A 417 -10.52 36.80 12.00
CA THR A 417 -11.20 38.09 12.37
C THR A 417 -10.33 39.33 12.73
N ASP A 418 -9.03 39.38 12.46
CA ASP A 418 -8.10 40.19 13.28
C ASP A 418 -8.42 41.67 13.67
N PRO A 419 -7.93 42.14 14.84
CA PRO A 419 -6.88 43.15 14.74
C PRO A 419 -5.58 43.05 15.59
N ASP A 420 -5.34 42.06 16.47
CA ASP A 420 -4.06 41.92 17.21
C ASP A 420 -3.28 40.56 17.07
N SER A 421 -3.72 39.65 16.20
CA SER A 421 -3.11 38.51 15.43
C SER A 421 -2.20 37.44 16.09
N PRO A 422 -2.03 36.24 15.48
CA PRO A 422 -2.88 35.55 14.51
C PRO A 422 -3.19 34.08 14.93
N VAL A 423 -4.43 33.63 14.74
CA VAL A 423 -4.69 32.21 14.48
C VAL A 423 -4.83 32.13 12.97
N ILE A 424 -3.90 31.45 12.29
CA ILE A 424 -3.83 31.31 10.82
C ILE A 424 -4.36 29.91 10.49
N PRO A 425 -5.11 29.69 9.40
CA PRO A 425 -5.40 28.31 8.99
C PRO A 425 -4.08 27.67 8.56
N PRO A 426 -3.91 26.35 8.74
CA PRO A 426 -2.70 25.71 8.25
C PRO A 426 -2.55 26.02 6.75
N VAL A 427 -1.39 26.43 6.30
CA VAL A 427 -1.06 26.54 4.89
C VAL A 427 -0.50 25.20 4.47
N VAL A 428 -0.98 24.66 3.36
CA VAL A 428 -0.47 23.42 2.80
C VAL A 428 0.22 23.70 1.47
N SER A 429 1.44 23.19 1.30
CA SER A 429 2.24 23.34 0.09
C SER A 429 2.57 21.98 -0.52
N PRO A 430 2.36 21.78 -1.84
CA PRO A 430 1.81 22.76 -2.80
C PRO A 430 0.34 23.10 -2.52
N SER A 431 -0.01 24.38 -2.66
CA SER A 431 -1.35 24.90 -2.39
C SER A 431 -2.22 24.84 -3.64
N VAL A 432 -3.50 24.49 -3.50
CA VAL A 432 -4.49 24.65 -4.59
C VAL A 432 -5.00 26.10 -4.59
N PRO A 433 -5.20 26.74 -5.75
CA PRO A 433 -5.90 28.01 -5.82
C PRO A 433 -7.27 27.92 -5.12
N PRO A 434 -7.66 28.91 -4.30
CA PRO A 434 -8.96 28.89 -3.64
C PRO A 434 -10.08 29.10 -4.68
N GLU A 435 -10.61 28.00 -5.23
CA GLU A 435 -11.79 28.04 -6.11
C GLU A 435 -13.11 28.07 -5.34
N PHE A 436 -13.08 27.82 -4.03
CA PHE A 436 -14.26 27.70 -3.18
C PHE A 436 -14.33 28.80 -2.12
N GLY A 437 -15.49 29.45 -2.01
CA GLY A 437 -15.77 30.45 -0.98
C GLY A 437 -16.14 29.82 0.36
N CYS A 438 -15.70 30.44 1.46
CA CYS A 438 -15.89 29.97 2.83
C CYS A 438 -17.34 30.05 3.38
N ASP A 439 -18.32 30.43 2.56
CA ASP A 439 -19.63 30.90 3.03
C ASP A 439 -20.52 29.77 3.61
N ASP A 440 -20.27 28.50 3.28
CA ASP A 440 -21.11 27.36 3.68
C ASP A 440 -20.65 26.59 4.94
N PHE A 441 -19.41 26.79 5.44
CA PHE A 441 -18.82 25.93 6.48
C PHE A 441 -18.54 26.59 7.84
N GLY A 442 -18.78 27.89 8.00
CA GLY A 442 -18.55 28.62 9.27
C GLY A 442 -17.06 28.88 9.56
N ASN A 443 -16.23 27.83 9.57
CA ASN A 443 -14.75 27.88 9.62
C ASN A 443 -14.17 27.21 8.37
N CYS A 444 -13.19 27.86 7.73
CA CYS A 444 -12.69 27.44 6.42
C CYS A 444 -11.60 26.36 6.58
N PRO A 445 -11.79 25.12 6.07
CA PRO A 445 -10.71 24.15 6.02
C PRO A 445 -9.68 24.56 4.96
N THR A 446 -8.46 24.04 5.05
CA THR A 446 -7.43 24.26 4.03
C THR A 446 -7.51 23.17 2.98
N PHE A 447 -7.69 23.56 1.72
CA PHE A 447 -7.70 22.64 0.59
C PHE A 447 -6.29 22.45 0.05
N PHE A 448 -5.98 21.21 -0.32
CA PHE A 448 -4.69 20.80 -0.89
C PHE A 448 -4.88 19.56 -1.77
N GLN A 449 -3.82 19.13 -2.42
CA GLN A 449 -3.82 18.03 -3.37
C GLN A 449 -2.97 16.85 -2.89
N LEU A 450 -3.45 15.64 -3.14
CA LEU A 450 -2.71 14.39 -2.94
C LEU A 450 -2.50 13.71 -4.30
N CYS A 451 -1.28 13.81 -4.81
CA CYS A 451 -0.94 13.43 -6.19
C CYS A 451 -0.51 11.98 -6.32
N ASN A 452 0.19 11.46 -5.32
CA ASN A 452 0.94 10.23 -5.44
C ASN A 452 0.21 9.06 -4.76
N GLU A 453 0.72 7.85 -4.95
CA GLU A 453 0.24 6.69 -4.21
C GLU A 453 0.57 6.78 -2.73
N VAL A 454 1.79 7.19 -2.40
CA VAL A 454 2.24 7.49 -1.05
C VAL A 454 2.45 9.00 -0.96
N ASN A 455 1.87 9.63 0.05
CA ASN A 455 2.04 11.05 0.33
C ASN A 455 2.49 11.21 1.77
N VAL A 456 3.53 12.01 2.00
CA VAL A 456 4.07 12.29 3.34
C VAL A 456 3.70 13.71 3.71
N LEU A 457 2.70 13.87 4.57
CA LEU A 457 2.25 15.17 5.06
C LEU A 457 3.06 15.57 6.30
N ARG A 458 4.02 16.48 6.16
CA ARG A 458 4.86 16.99 7.25
C ARG A 458 4.24 18.21 7.90
N PHE A 459 4.12 18.20 9.22
CA PHE A 459 3.77 19.39 10.00
C PHE A 459 5.05 20.04 10.52
N GLY A 460 5.18 21.35 10.34
CA GLY A 460 6.34 22.13 10.73
C GLY A 460 7.58 21.84 9.87
N ASP A 461 8.75 22.20 10.41
CA ASP A 461 10.03 22.15 9.67
C ASP A 461 10.84 20.87 9.95
N GLU A 462 10.58 20.17 11.06
CA GLU A 462 11.34 18.99 11.47
C GLU A 462 10.89 17.76 10.68
N SER A 463 11.84 17.09 10.01
CA SER A 463 11.57 15.88 9.23
C SER A 463 11.79 14.61 10.05
N VAL A 464 10.94 13.60 9.82
CA VAL A 464 11.03 12.28 10.46
C VAL A 464 11.62 11.26 9.48
N PHE A 465 11.18 11.27 8.22
CA PHE A 465 11.55 10.28 7.22
C PHE A 465 12.52 10.79 6.14
N GLY A 466 12.75 12.10 6.06
CA GLY A 466 13.70 12.69 5.11
C GLY A 466 13.25 12.61 3.64
N THR A 467 11.94 12.68 3.38
CA THR A 467 11.37 12.59 2.03
C THR A 467 11.98 13.64 1.09
N PRO A 468 12.62 13.23 -0.03
CA PRO A 468 13.41 14.12 -0.88
C PRO A 468 12.58 14.79 -1.98
N VAL A 469 13.18 15.81 -2.62
CA VAL A 469 12.75 16.30 -3.93
C VAL A 469 13.56 15.60 -5.02
N ILE A 470 12.87 15.05 -6.02
CA ILE A 470 13.44 14.27 -7.11
C ILE A 470 12.98 14.90 -8.41
N GLU A 471 13.92 15.46 -9.17
CA GLU A 471 13.67 16.05 -10.50
C GLU A 471 12.60 17.17 -10.54
N GLY A 472 12.28 17.75 -9.38
CA GLY A 472 11.29 18.82 -9.24
C GLY A 472 10.05 18.39 -8.48
N ASP A 473 9.81 17.07 -8.35
CA ASP A 473 8.65 16.50 -7.67
C ASP A 473 9.01 15.90 -6.31
N SER A 474 8.00 15.62 -5.49
CA SER A 474 8.18 14.97 -4.18
C SER A 474 6.92 14.23 -3.74
N LEU A 475 7.10 13.25 -2.86
CA LEU A 475 5.99 12.67 -2.07
C LEU A 475 5.61 13.58 -0.89
N LEU A 476 6.44 14.56 -0.56
CA LEU A 476 6.27 15.48 0.57
C LEU A 476 5.18 16.51 0.28
N VAL A 477 4.29 16.68 1.24
CA VAL A 477 3.33 17.78 1.33
C VAL A 477 3.58 18.48 2.66
N GLU A 478 3.81 19.79 2.66
CA GLU A 478 4.20 20.53 3.86
C GLU A 478 3.00 21.30 4.43
N VAL A 479 2.79 21.19 5.74
CA VAL A 479 1.81 21.95 6.52
C VAL A 479 2.55 22.95 7.40
N SER A 480 2.22 24.23 7.24
CA SER A 480 2.75 25.35 8.02
C SER A 480 1.62 26.21 8.59
N ASP A 481 1.95 27.27 9.35
CA ASP A 481 0.99 28.20 9.95
C ASP A 481 -0.08 27.52 10.85
N GLU A 482 0.31 26.47 11.55
CA GLU A 482 -0.52 25.64 12.40
C GLU A 482 -0.26 25.84 13.91
N PHE A 483 -1.16 25.33 14.76
CA PHE A 483 -0.92 25.30 16.21
C PHE A 483 0.30 24.43 16.55
N THR A 484 1.03 24.76 17.62
CA THR A 484 2.23 23.97 18.02
C THR A 484 1.92 22.52 18.44
N SER A 485 0.67 22.23 18.80
CA SER A 485 0.19 20.87 19.07
C SER A 485 -1.33 20.82 18.94
N GLY A 486 -1.85 19.70 18.44
CA GLY A 486 -3.27 19.53 18.23
C GLY A 486 -3.63 18.20 17.57
N TRP A 487 -4.77 18.17 16.89
CA TRP A 487 -5.15 17.08 16.01
C TRP A 487 -5.77 17.62 14.73
N GLY A 488 -5.68 16.84 13.67
CA GLY A 488 -6.21 17.19 12.35
C GLY A 488 -7.17 16.14 11.82
N ARG A 489 -8.02 16.56 10.89
CA ARG A 489 -8.86 15.69 10.08
C ARG A 489 -8.69 16.06 8.63
N ILE A 490 -8.31 15.09 7.80
CA ILE A 490 -8.35 15.22 6.34
C ILE A 490 -9.67 14.63 5.86
N ASN A 491 -10.47 15.44 5.19
CA ASN A 491 -11.68 15.03 4.50
C ASN A 491 -11.33 14.52 3.10
N LEU A 492 -11.77 13.29 2.80
CA LEU A 492 -11.51 12.60 1.54
C LEU A 492 -12.74 12.60 0.63
N THR A 493 -13.84 13.27 1.01
CA THR A 493 -15.11 13.21 0.27
C THR A 493 -15.24 14.22 -0.86
N GLU A 494 -14.32 15.16 -0.99
CA GLU A 494 -14.39 16.23 -1.99
C GLU A 494 -14.17 15.65 -3.39
N ASN A 495 -15.04 16.00 -4.34
CA ASN A 495 -14.84 15.77 -5.77
C ASN A 495 -15.07 17.08 -6.52
N THR A 496 -13.96 17.74 -6.85
CA THR A 496 -13.94 19.08 -7.45
C THR A 496 -14.33 19.09 -8.93
N ARG A 497 -14.34 17.93 -9.61
CA ARG A 497 -14.69 17.86 -11.04
C ARG A 497 -16.18 18.06 -11.30
N ILE A 498 -17.02 17.62 -10.38
CA ILE A 498 -18.48 17.57 -10.58
C ILE A 498 -19.30 18.20 -9.45
N ASP A 499 -18.65 18.81 -8.45
CA ASP A 499 -19.31 19.39 -7.27
C ASP A 499 -20.26 18.39 -6.58
N GLN A 500 -19.76 17.15 -6.42
CA GLN A 500 -20.48 16.06 -5.75
C GLN A 500 -19.60 15.40 -4.70
N MET A 501 -20.22 14.56 -3.88
CA MET A 501 -19.50 13.71 -2.95
C MET A 501 -18.75 12.62 -3.73
N ARG A 502 -17.47 12.45 -3.44
CA ARG A 502 -16.63 11.38 -3.98
C ARG A 502 -17.15 10.02 -3.56
N THR A 503 -17.46 9.17 -4.53
CA THR A 503 -17.94 7.80 -4.31
C THR A 503 -17.29 6.80 -5.25
N ASP A 504 -17.22 5.54 -4.84
CA ASP A 504 -16.93 4.41 -5.75
C ASP A 504 -18.20 3.98 -6.52
N SER A 505 -18.09 2.90 -7.30
CA SER A 505 -19.19 2.32 -8.10
C SER A 505 -20.37 1.81 -7.29
N GLU A 506 -20.15 1.37 -6.06
CA GLU A 506 -21.19 0.84 -5.17
C GLU A 506 -21.66 1.89 -4.13
N GLY A 507 -21.18 3.13 -4.24
CA GLY A 507 -21.58 4.25 -3.41
C GLY A 507 -20.92 4.31 -2.04
N LEU A 508 -19.78 3.65 -1.82
CA LEU A 508 -18.88 3.96 -0.70
C LEU A 508 -18.27 5.33 -0.92
N VAL A 509 -18.14 6.10 0.16
CA VAL A 509 -17.73 7.51 0.12
C VAL A 509 -16.26 7.64 0.51
N GLY A 510 -15.53 8.47 -0.25
CA GLY A 510 -14.15 8.84 0.05
C GLY A 510 -13.11 8.11 -0.82
N MET A 511 -11.98 7.72 -0.24
CA MET A 511 -10.85 7.09 -0.96
C MET A 511 -10.29 5.87 -0.20
N PRO A 512 -9.69 4.89 -0.90
CA PRO A 512 -9.07 3.73 -0.28
C PRO A 512 -7.72 4.13 0.35
N VAL A 513 -7.67 4.29 1.67
CA VAL A 513 -6.49 4.81 2.39
C VAL A 513 -5.99 3.86 3.47
N THR A 514 -4.67 3.70 3.56
CA THR A 514 -3.96 3.15 4.71
C THR A 514 -2.78 4.07 5.07
N GLY A 515 -2.10 3.77 6.18
CA GLY A 515 -0.98 4.58 6.65
C GLY A 515 -1.02 4.88 8.15
N PHE A 516 -0.26 5.89 8.56
CA PHE A 516 -0.06 6.24 9.96
C PHE A 516 0.49 7.67 10.12
N ALA A 517 0.40 8.19 11.34
CA ALA A 517 1.20 9.33 11.79
C ALA A 517 2.41 8.86 12.58
N ALA A 518 3.56 9.48 12.35
CA ALA A 518 4.78 9.32 13.13
C ALA A 518 5.17 10.65 13.76
N TYR A 519 5.60 10.58 15.02
CA TYR A 519 6.05 11.72 15.81
C TYR A 519 7.47 11.46 16.26
N GLU A 520 8.32 12.46 16.18
CA GLU A 520 9.67 12.43 16.73
C GLU A 520 9.88 13.61 17.67
N PHE A 521 10.60 13.39 18.77
CA PHE A 521 11.02 14.42 19.72
C PHE A 521 12.50 14.26 19.98
N GLU A 522 13.29 15.28 19.67
CA GLU A 522 14.71 15.31 20.00
C GLU A 522 14.97 16.20 21.22
N ASN A 523 15.41 15.59 22.33
CA ASN A 523 15.66 16.35 23.54
C ASN A 523 16.99 17.13 23.44
N GLY A 524 16.94 18.38 23.01
CA GLY A 524 18.09 19.29 22.97
C GLY A 524 18.53 19.88 24.32
N PHE A 525 17.86 19.56 25.45
CA PHE A 525 18.10 20.20 26.76
C PHE A 525 18.92 19.35 27.75
N LEU A 526 18.94 18.03 27.61
CA LEU A 526 19.87 17.20 28.38
C LEU A 526 21.21 17.22 27.67
N ASP A 527 22.25 17.76 28.32
CA ASP A 527 23.67 17.57 27.94
C ASP A 527 23.95 16.06 27.99
N GLY A 528 23.56 15.34 26.94
CA GLY A 528 23.42 13.88 26.92
C GLY A 528 24.75 13.14 26.99
N GLY A 529 25.87 13.84 27.09
CA GLY A 529 27.19 13.21 26.97
C GLY A 529 27.24 12.33 25.71
N SER A 530 27.28 11.01 25.90
CA SER A 530 27.33 10.00 24.83
C SER A 530 25.99 9.32 24.50
N VAL A 531 24.84 9.82 24.96
CA VAL A 531 23.53 9.18 24.77
C VAL A 531 22.55 10.14 24.09
N LYS A 532 22.08 9.78 22.88
CA LYS A 532 20.97 10.45 22.20
C LYS A 532 19.66 10.19 22.95
N ALA A 533 18.81 11.21 23.08
CA ALA A 533 17.54 11.14 23.77
C ALA A 533 16.40 11.52 22.82
N ASN A 534 16.27 10.71 21.76
CA ASN A 534 15.19 10.85 20.78
C ASN A 534 14.07 9.87 21.17
N TYR A 535 12.83 10.34 21.07
CA TYR A 535 11.65 9.53 21.35
C TYR A 535 10.71 9.64 20.17
N GLY A 536 10.15 8.52 19.74
CA GLY A 536 9.19 8.51 18.67
C GLY A 536 8.03 7.57 18.94
N GLY A 537 6.92 7.81 18.24
CA GLY A 537 5.76 6.95 18.25
C GLY A 537 5.06 6.93 16.90
N LEU A 538 4.47 5.79 16.56
CA LEU A 538 3.71 5.59 15.33
C LEU A 538 2.28 5.20 15.68
N PHE A 539 1.32 5.85 15.01
CA PHE A 539 -0.10 5.70 15.28
C PHE A 539 -0.88 5.62 13.98
N GLY A 540 -1.41 4.44 13.66
CA GLY A 540 -2.28 4.27 12.48
C GLY A 540 -3.47 5.25 12.47
N HIS A 541 -3.87 5.68 11.29
CA HIS A 541 -4.97 6.63 11.12
C HIS A 541 -6.24 6.21 11.85
N LYS A 542 -6.95 7.20 12.39
CA LYS A 542 -8.35 7.03 12.83
C LYS A 542 -9.24 7.46 11.68
N ALA A 543 -10.17 6.59 11.29
CA ALA A 543 -10.98 6.81 10.10
C ALA A 543 -12.43 6.42 10.33
N SER A 544 -13.28 6.80 9.38
CA SER A 544 -14.69 6.43 9.30
C SER A 544 -14.99 5.86 7.92
N VAL A 545 -16.12 5.17 7.81
CA VAL A 545 -16.63 4.63 6.55
C VAL A 545 -18.07 5.12 6.39
N ARG A 546 -18.39 5.59 5.20
CA ARG A 546 -19.71 6.14 4.85
C ARG A 546 -20.15 5.61 3.48
N SER A 547 -21.47 5.52 3.28
CA SER A 547 -22.07 5.24 1.97
C SER A 547 -23.05 6.36 1.60
N SER A 548 -23.15 6.68 0.30
CA SER A 548 -24.07 7.66 -0.28
C SER A 548 -25.49 7.10 -0.44
N SER A 549 -25.63 5.76 -0.52
CA SER A 549 -26.93 5.13 -0.54
C SER A 549 -27.53 5.13 0.88
N VAL A 550 -28.74 5.67 1.03
CA VAL A 550 -29.59 5.32 2.18
C VAL A 550 -29.99 3.87 1.94
N ALA A 551 -29.15 2.94 2.36
CA ALA A 551 -29.47 1.54 2.19
C ALA A 551 -30.87 1.31 2.78
N VAL A 552 -31.78 0.84 1.92
CA VAL A 552 -33.15 0.49 2.32
C VAL A 552 -33.01 -0.82 3.08
N TRP A 553 -32.72 -0.69 4.38
CA TRP A 553 -32.53 -1.84 5.23
C TRP A 553 -33.88 -2.45 5.61
N PRO A 554 -34.03 -3.78 5.60
CA PRO A 554 -35.18 -4.41 6.22
C PRO A 554 -35.22 -3.99 7.70
N PRO A 555 -36.42 -3.72 8.26
CA PRO A 555 -36.54 -3.21 9.63
C PRO A 555 -35.91 -4.22 10.60
N MET A 556 -35.06 -3.72 11.50
CA MET A 556 -34.54 -4.49 12.64
C MET A 556 -35.73 -5.17 13.35
N SER A 557 -35.81 -6.50 13.28
CA SER A 557 -36.67 -7.24 14.19
C SER A 557 -36.04 -7.17 15.57
N ARG A 558 -36.69 -6.45 16.48
CA ARG A 558 -36.35 -6.39 17.91
C ARG A 558 -36.43 -7.76 18.58
#